data_AF-D3SQ90-F1
#
_entry.id   AF-D3SQ90-F1
#
_cell.length_a   1.000
_cell.length_b   1.000
_cell.length_c   1.000
_cell.angle_alpha   90.00
_cell.angle_beta   90.00
_cell.angle_gamma   90.00
#
_symmetry.space_group_name_H-M   'P 1'
#
loop_
_entity.id
_entity.type
_entity.pdbx_description
1 polymer ?
#
loop_
_entity_poly.entity_id
_entity_poly.type
_entity_poly.pdbx_seq_one_letter_code
_entity_poly.pdbx_strand_id
1 'polypeptide(L)'
;MQQLWFFLKRLEEILNLQYKSVNIVLYAGGKFPFSPSAVLDILRYSSEAVDLLVELINALDLLDTEAEKKHVLGLAIDTMSCMEILIPSVESFSSLLMEQGFYEKTRELIDLLQEALLSMDEELLREVLNLMSGLSALLKYNLYIVSRYSNLMS
;
A
#
# COMPACT_ATOMS: atom_id res chain seq x y z
N MET A 1 -4.14 -8.80 20.93
CA MET A 1 -3.78 -10.14 20.41
C MET A 1 -4.73 -10.63 19.31
N GLN A 2 -5.99 -11.01 19.57
CA GLN A 2 -6.88 -11.55 18.52
C GLN A 2 -7.13 -10.60 17.33
N GLN A 3 -7.30 -9.29 17.59
CA GLN A 3 -7.48 -8.29 16.53
C GLN A 3 -6.22 -8.08 15.68
N LEU A 4 -5.05 -8.10 16.31
CA LEU A 4 -3.77 -7.94 15.61
C LEU A 4 -3.51 -9.12 14.65
N TRP A 5 -3.84 -10.34 15.09
CA TRP A 5 -3.77 -11.53 14.24
C TRP A 5 -4.74 -11.46 13.06
N PHE A 6 -5.95 -10.92 13.28
CA PHE A 6 -6.90 -10.68 12.20
C PHE A 6 -6.35 -9.67 11.18
N PHE A 7 -5.76 -8.56 11.62
CA PHE A 7 -5.15 -7.57 10.72
C PHE A 7 -3.99 -8.14 9.92
N LEU A 8 -3.09 -8.91 10.56
CA LEU A 8 -1.99 -9.59 9.87
C LEU A 8 -2.50 -10.53 8.78
N LYS A 9 -3.43 -11.42 9.12
CA LYS A 9 -4.00 -12.37 8.17
C LYS A 9 -4.67 -11.64 6.99
N ARG A 10 -5.41 -10.57 7.28
CA ARG A 10 -6.06 -9.77 6.24
C ARG A 10 -5.05 -9.08 5.33
N LEU A 11 -3.96 -8.55 5.89
CA LEU A 11 -2.88 -7.94 5.13
C LEU A 11 -2.20 -8.98 4.22
N GLU A 12 -1.91 -10.18 4.71
CA GLU A 12 -1.33 -11.27 3.90
C GLU A 12 -2.25 -11.68 2.74
N GLU A 13 -3.57 -11.74 2.98
CA GLU A 13 -4.56 -12.01 1.92
C GLU A 13 -4.51 -10.93 0.83
N ILE A 14 -4.48 -9.66 1.22
CA ILE A 14 -4.38 -8.52 0.29
C ILE A 14 -3.05 -8.58 -0.47
N LEU A 15 -1.95 -8.83 0.22
CA LEU A 15 -0.62 -8.92 -0.38
C LEU A 15 -0.55 -10.04 -1.42
N ASN A 16 -1.16 -11.20 -1.15
CA ASN A 16 -1.27 -12.28 -2.12
C ASN A 16 -2.09 -11.89 -3.37
N LEU A 17 -3.13 -11.06 -3.22
CA LEU A 17 -3.87 -10.51 -4.37
C LEU A 17 -3.01 -9.52 -5.15
N GLN A 18 -2.28 -8.63 -4.45
CA GLN A 18 -1.38 -7.67 -5.07
C GLN A 18 -0.25 -8.36 -5.83
N TYR A 19 0.37 -9.41 -5.28
CA TYR A 19 1.40 -10.19 -5.97
C TYR A 19 0.92 -10.78 -7.29
N LYS A 20 -0.33 -11.25 -7.36
CA LYS A 20 -0.92 -11.75 -8.61
C LYS A 20 -1.01 -10.63 -9.65
N SER A 21 -1.46 -9.44 -9.25
CA SER A 21 -1.52 -8.27 -10.14
C SER A 21 -0.13 -7.80 -10.56
N VAL A 22 0.84 -7.78 -9.65
CA VAL A 22 2.25 -7.44 -9.93
C VAL A 22 2.81 -8.39 -10.99
N ASN A 23 2.59 -9.69 -10.83
CA ASN A 23 3.04 -10.68 -11.81
C ASN A 23 2.45 -10.41 -13.20
N ILE A 24 1.17 -10.05 -13.30
CA ILE A 24 0.54 -9.68 -14.58
C ILE A 24 1.25 -8.47 -15.20
N VAL A 25 1.51 -7.41 -14.42
CA VAL A 25 2.20 -6.20 -14.89
C VAL A 25 3.62 -6.54 -15.37
N LEU A 26 4.37 -7.33 -14.61
CA LEU A 26 5.74 -7.72 -14.95
C LEU A 26 5.78 -8.59 -16.22
N TYR A 27 4.87 -9.56 -16.35
CA TYR A 27 4.76 -10.38 -17.56
C TYR A 27 4.39 -9.55 -18.80
N ALA A 28 3.65 -8.46 -18.61
CA ALA A 28 3.31 -7.52 -19.68
C ALA A 28 4.42 -6.51 -20.02
N GLY A 29 5.59 -6.59 -19.38
CA GLY A 29 6.71 -5.68 -19.64
C GLY A 29 6.61 -4.35 -18.89
N GLY A 30 5.89 -4.30 -17.76
CA GLY A 30 5.87 -3.16 -16.84
C GLY A 30 4.76 -2.13 -17.11
N LYS A 31 3.95 -2.31 -18.16
CA LYS A 31 2.76 -1.48 -18.42
C LYS A 31 1.60 -2.38 -18.82
N PHE A 32 0.60 -2.49 -17.96
CA PHE A 32 -0.60 -3.26 -18.25
C PHE A 32 -1.83 -2.34 -18.19
N PRO A 33 -2.62 -2.22 -19.27
CA PRO A 33 -3.82 -1.39 -19.27
C PRO A 33 -4.93 -2.11 -18.50
N PHE A 34 -5.04 -1.83 -17.21
CA PHE A 34 -6.11 -2.37 -16.38
C PHE A 34 -7.48 -1.84 -16.80
N SER A 35 -8.52 -2.69 -16.69
CA SER A 35 -9.91 -2.25 -16.81
C SER A 35 -10.27 -1.29 -15.67
N PRO A 36 -11.31 -0.45 -15.82
CA PRO A 36 -11.77 0.43 -14.74
C PRO A 36 -12.06 -0.33 -13.44
N SER A 37 -12.67 -1.52 -13.53
CA SER A 37 -12.93 -2.38 -12.37
C SER A 37 -11.66 -2.86 -11.68
N ALA A 38 -10.64 -3.25 -12.45
CA ALA A 38 -9.36 -3.69 -11.90
C ALA A 38 -8.61 -2.53 -11.25
N VAL A 39 -8.66 -1.32 -11.82
CA VAL A 39 -8.09 -0.11 -11.22
C VAL A 39 -8.76 0.20 -9.88
N LEU A 40 -10.10 0.12 -9.81
CA LEU A 40 -10.85 0.30 -8.55
C LEU A 40 -10.46 -0.74 -7.50
N ASP A 41 -10.31 -2.01 -7.89
CA ASP A 41 -9.91 -3.07 -6.98
C ASP A 41 -8.48 -2.84 -6.46
N ILE A 42 -7.53 -2.46 -7.32
CA ILE A 42 -6.16 -2.13 -6.91
C ILE A 42 -6.16 -0.97 -5.91
N LEU A 43 -6.84 0.13 -6.22
CA LEU A 43 -6.92 1.29 -5.32
C LEU A 43 -7.56 0.93 -3.97
N ARG A 44 -8.62 0.13 -3.98
CA ARG A 44 -9.30 -0.33 -2.76
C ARG A 44 -8.40 -1.21 -1.91
N TYR A 45 -7.75 -2.21 -2.51
CA TYR A 45 -6.85 -3.11 -1.78
C TYR A 45 -5.62 -2.37 -1.26
N SER A 46 -5.06 -1.45 -2.05
CA SER A 46 -3.96 -0.61 -1.58
C SER A 46 -4.40 0.27 -0.41
N SER A 47 -5.57 0.91 -0.48
CA SER A 47 -6.07 1.73 0.63
C SER A 47 -6.26 0.90 1.90
N GLU A 48 -6.87 -0.27 1.77
CA GLU A 48 -7.11 -1.17 2.90
C GLU A 48 -5.79 -1.65 3.52
N ALA A 49 -4.80 -2.01 2.68
CA ALA A 49 -3.48 -2.44 3.15
C ALA A 49 -2.75 -1.34 3.93
N VAL A 50 -2.78 -0.09 3.44
CA VAL A 50 -2.17 1.05 4.16
C VAL A 50 -2.85 1.27 5.52
N ASP A 51 -4.18 1.23 5.57
CA ASP A 51 -4.91 1.37 6.84
C ASP A 51 -4.53 0.26 7.84
N LEU A 52 -4.46 -1.00 7.39
CA LEU A 52 -4.04 -2.12 8.24
C LEU A 52 -2.59 -1.97 8.72
N LEU A 53 -1.69 -1.49 7.85
CA LEU A 53 -0.30 -1.25 8.23
C LEU A 53 -0.16 -0.14 9.27
N VAL A 54 -0.94 0.93 9.16
CA VAL A 54 -0.98 1.99 10.19
C VAL A 54 -1.39 1.41 11.54
N GLU A 55 -2.43 0.58 11.59
CA GLU A 55 -2.86 -0.09 12.83
C GLU A 55 -1.79 -1.04 13.38
N LEU A 56 -1.14 -1.81 12.51
CA LEU A 56 -0.10 -2.77 12.90
C LEU A 56 1.17 -2.07 13.39
N ILE A 57 1.60 -0.99 12.74
CA ILE A 57 2.78 -0.21 13.13
C ILE A 57 2.54 0.50 14.46
N ASN A 58 1.36 1.10 14.67
CA ASN A 58 0.97 1.68 15.97
C ASN A 58 0.94 0.64 17.11
N ALA A 59 0.73 -0.63 16.77
CA ALA A 59 0.66 -1.73 17.72
C ALA A 59 1.99 -2.49 17.90
N LEU A 60 3.11 -2.02 17.33
CA LEU A 60 4.41 -2.71 17.45
C LEU A 60 4.85 -2.92 18.89
N ASP A 61 4.53 -1.99 19.80
CA ASP A 61 4.89 -2.12 21.22
C ASP A 61 4.09 -3.19 21.97
N LEU A 62 3.03 -3.70 21.36
CA LEU A 62 2.26 -4.83 21.89
C LEU A 62 2.85 -6.19 21.51
N LEU A 63 3.90 -6.21 20.68
CA LEU A 63 4.59 -7.43 20.26
C LEU A 63 5.73 -7.77 21.20
N ASP A 64 5.80 -9.05 21.58
CA ASP A 64 6.71 -9.53 22.62
C ASP A 64 8.15 -9.68 22.10
N THR A 65 8.34 -9.91 20.80
CA THR A 65 9.65 -10.16 20.21
C THR A 65 10.02 -9.17 19.11
N GLU A 66 11.31 -8.85 19.03
CA GLU A 66 11.86 -8.04 17.93
C GLU A 66 11.64 -8.72 16.56
N ALA A 67 11.62 -10.06 16.52
CA ALA A 67 11.35 -10.81 15.30
C ALA A 67 9.93 -10.57 14.77
N GLU A 68 8.92 -10.50 15.65
CA GLU A 68 7.54 -10.16 15.26
C GLU A 68 7.43 -8.72 14.77
N LYS A 69 8.10 -7.78 15.46
CA LYS A 69 8.14 -6.38 15.02
C LYS A 69 8.77 -6.24 13.63
N LYS A 70 9.91 -6.90 13.41
CA LYS A 70 10.59 -6.94 12.10
C LYS A 70 9.75 -7.62 11.03
N HIS A 71 8.96 -8.63 11.39
CA HIS A 71 8.02 -9.26 10.46
C HIS A 71 6.93 -8.28 9.99
N VAL A 72 6.33 -7.50 10.90
CA VAL A 72 5.36 -6.45 10.53
C VAL A 72 5.99 -5.41 9.59
N LEU A 73 7.20 -4.94 9.91
CA LEU A 73 7.90 -3.98 9.05
C LEU A 73 8.28 -4.59 7.69
N GLY A 74 8.65 -5.87 7.64
CA GLY A 74 8.86 -6.61 6.39
C GLY A 74 7.60 -6.65 5.53
N LEU A 75 6.45 -6.96 6.13
CA LEU A 75 5.16 -6.92 5.41
C LEU A 75 4.82 -5.51 4.90
N ALA A 76 5.16 -4.47 5.65
CA ALA A 76 4.99 -3.09 5.21
C ALA A 76 5.81 -2.79 3.95
N ILE A 77 7.10 -3.20 3.94
CA ILE A 77 7.99 -3.04 2.80
C ILE A 77 7.47 -3.81 1.58
N ASP A 78 7.07 -5.07 1.76
CA ASP A 78 6.54 -5.90 0.68
C ASP A 78 5.27 -5.29 0.07
N THR A 79 4.38 -4.77 0.93
CA THR A 79 3.15 -4.11 0.52
C THR A 79 3.45 -2.85 -0.29
N MET A 80 4.32 -1.97 0.21
CA MET A 80 4.71 -0.75 -0.51
C MET A 80 5.41 -1.08 -1.84
N SER A 81 6.26 -2.10 -1.87
CA SER A 81 6.93 -2.56 -3.09
C SER A 81 5.94 -3.06 -4.14
N CYS A 82 4.89 -3.77 -3.72
CA CYS A 82 3.81 -4.13 -4.64
C CYS A 82 3.09 -2.90 -5.20
N MET A 83 2.83 -1.89 -4.36
CA MET A 83 2.22 -0.64 -4.82
C MET A 83 3.12 0.12 -5.79
N GLU A 84 4.43 0.20 -5.55
CA GLU A 84 5.39 0.87 -6.45
C GLU A 84 5.30 0.30 -7.88
N ILE A 85 5.10 -1.01 -8.01
CA ILE A 85 4.96 -1.67 -9.32
C ILE A 85 3.57 -1.47 -9.93
N LEU A 86 2.50 -1.49 -9.12
CA LEU A 86 1.12 -1.40 -9.60
C LEU A 86 0.69 0.02 -9.94
N ILE A 87 1.13 1.01 -9.17
CA ILE A 87 0.68 2.40 -9.28
C ILE A 87 0.93 3.00 -10.67
N PRO A 88 2.08 2.80 -11.34
CA PRO A 88 2.26 3.32 -12.70
C PRO A 88 1.20 2.82 -13.69
N SER A 89 0.74 1.58 -13.53
CA SER A 89 -0.35 1.03 -14.37
C SER A 89 -1.71 1.64 -14.00
N VAL A 90 -1.93 1.98 -12.73
CA VAL A 90 -3.13 2.72 -12.27
C VAL A 90 -3.11 4.17 -12.77
N GLU A 91 -1.99 4.87 -12.66
CA GLU A 91 -1.83 6.26 -13.13
C GLU A 91 -2.04 6.38 -14.64
N SER A 92 -1.70 5.33 -15.41
CA SER A 92 -1.97 5.30 -16.85
C SER A 92 -3.47 5.32 -17.20
N PHE A 93 -4.35 5.05 -16.24
CA PHE A 93 -5.80 5.08 -16.43
C PHE A 93 -6.34 6.50 -16.63
N SER A 94 -5.79 7.51 -15.95
CA SER A 94 -6.19 8.91 -16.15
C SER A 94 -5.11 9.90 -15.71
N SER A 95 -5.00 11.03 -16.41
CA SER A 95 -4.04 12.10 -16.09
C SER A 95 -4.20 12.67 -14.68
N LEU A 96 -5.43 12.66 -14.16
CA LEU A 96 -5.77 13.13 -12.81
C LEU A 96 -5.10 12.31 -11.70
N LEU A 97 -4.81 11.03 -11.98
CA LEU A 97 -4.10 10.13 -11.05
C LEU A 97 -2.59 10.38 -11.09
N MET A 98 -2.04 10.67 -12.27
CA MET A 98 -0.60 10.86 -12.49
C MET A 98 -0.04 12.11 -11.78
N GLU A 99 -0.85 13.13 -11.55
CA GLU A 99 -0.42 14.40 -10.92
C GLU A 99 -0.27 14.31 -9.39
N GLN A 100 -0.61 13.18 -8.77
CA GLN A 100 -0.72 13.06 -7.31
C GLN A 100 0.58 12.60 -6.62
N GLY A 101 1.63 12.25 -7.38
CA GLY A 101 2.95 11.87 -6.85
C GLY A 101 2.93 10.58 -6.01
N PHE A 102 2.09 9.62 -6.39
CA PHE A 102 1.94 8.37 -5.63
C PHE A 102 3.23 7.56 -5.61
N TYR A 103 3.88 7.48 -6.76
CA TYR A 103 5.09 6.69 -6.94
C TYR A 103 6.21 7.20 -6.01
N GLU A 104 6.44 8.51 -6.00
CA GLU A 104 7.45 9.15 -5.15
C GLU A 104 7.15 8.91 -3.67
N LYS A 105 5.90 9.08 -3.25
CA LYS A 105 5.48 8.83 -1.86
C LYS A 105 5.65 7.37 -1.44
N THR A 106 5.37 6.43 -2.35
CA THR A 106 5.52 5.01 -2.09
C THR A 106 6.99 4.65 -1.93
N ARG A 107 7.84 5.21 -2.79
CA ARG A 107 9.30 5.02 -2.71
C ARG A 107 9.90 5.59 -1.43
N GLU A 108 9.54 6.82 -1.08
CA GLU A 108 9.95 7.47 0.18
C GLU A 108 9.56 6.60 1.40
N LEU A 109 8.35 6.03 1.39
CA LEU A 109 7.90 5.10 2.43
C LEU A 109 8.73 3.81 2.48
N ILE A 110 9.11 3.24 1.33
CA ILE A 110 9.98 2.05 1.29
C ILE A 110 11.32 2.35 1.95
N ASP A 111 11.95 3.48 1.59
CA ASP A 111 13.26 3.87 2.12
C ASP A 111 13.21 4.06 3.64
N LEU A 112 12.20 4.78 4.14
CA LEU A 112 12.00 4.99 5.58
C LEU A 112 11.69 3.69 6.33
N LEU A 113 10.88 2.80 5.74
CA LEU A 113 10.58 1.50 6.34
C LEU A 113 11.82 0.60 6.43
N GLN A 114 12.70 0.65 5.42
CA GLN A 114 13.97 -0.08 5.45
C GLN A 114 14.88 0.45 6.57
N GLU A 115 14.95 1.77 6.76
CA GLU A 115 15.71 2.38 7.84
C GLU A 115 15.12 2.04 9.22
N ALA A 116 13.79 2.11 9.35
CA ALA A 116 13.07 1.73 10.56
C ALA A 116 13.25 0.24 10.89
N LEU A 117 13.31 -0.65 9.89
CA LEU A 117 13.58 -2.08 10.09
C LEU A 117 14.96 -2.35 10.70
N LEU A 118 15.95 -1.54 10.35
CA LEU A 118 17.33 -1.68 10.83
C LEU A 118 17.53 -1.06 12.22
N SER A 119 16.95 0.12 12.44
CA SER A 119 17.18 0.93 13.64
C SER A 119 16.13 0.72 14.74
N MET A 120 14.90 0.33 14.38
CA MET A 120 13.72 0.36 15.24
C MET A 120 13.50 1.72 15.91
N ASP A 121 13.90 2.80 15.25
CA ASP A 121 13.80 4.16 15.77
C ASP A 121 12.34 4.65 15.80
N GLU A 122 11.91 5.14 16.96
CA GLU A 122 10.52 5.59 17.17
C GLU A 122 10.18 6.87 16.39
N GLU A 123 11.15 7.76 16.15
CA GLU A 123 10.93 8.97 15.36
C GLU A 123 10.70 8.61 13.88
N LEU A 124 11.50 7.69 13.34
CA LEU A 124 11.30 7.14 12.01
C LEU A 124 9.95 6.44 11.87
N LEU A 125 9.55 5.63 12.85
CA LEU A 125 8.23 4.98 12.83
C LEU A 125 7.08 6.00 12.85
N ARG A 126 7.23 7.11 13.58
CA ARG A 126 6.25 8.20 13.57
C ARG A 126 6.18 8.91 12.22
N GLU A 127 7.31 9.11 11.56
CA GLU A 127 7.37 9.67 10.21
C GLU A 127 6.70 8.74 9.19
N VAL A 128 7.00 7.45 9.24
CA VAL A 128 6.34 6.41 8.43
C VAL A 128 4.82 6.46 8.61
N LEU A 129 4.32 6.52 9.85
CA LEU A 129 2.89 6.59 10.12
C LEU A 129 2.22 7.84 9.54
N ASN A 130 2.89 9.00 9.63
CA ASN A 130 2.39 10.26 9.06
C ASN A 130 2.30 10.18 7.53
N LEU A 131 3.34 9.65 6.87
CA LEU A 131 3.36 9.47 5.43
C LEU A 131 2.33 8.43 4.95
N MET A 132 2.21 7.30 5.65
CA MET A 132 1.19 6.29 5.37
C MET A 132 -0.23 6.85 5.51
N SER A 133 -0.49 7.66 6.53
CA SER A 133 -1.78 8.34 6.70
C SER A 133 -2.10 9.27 5.51
N GLY A 134 -1.10 10.03 5.04
CA GLY A 134 -1.23 10.85 3.84
C GLY A 134 -1.49 10.02 2.58
N LEU A 135 -0.78 8.90 2.42
CA LEU A 135 -0.97 7.97 1.30
C LEU A 135 -2.37 7.35 1.32
N SER A 136 -2.86 6.92 2.48
CA SER A 136 -4.22 6.38 2.64
C SER A 136 -5.29 7.40 2.21
N ALA A 137 -5.17 8.65 2.67
CA ALA A 137 -6.09 9.72 2.26
C ALA A 137 -6.08 9.93 0.74
N LEU A 138 -4.88 9.90 0.13
CA LEU A 138 -4.71 10.03 -1.31
C LEU A 138 -5.35 8.86 -2.07
N LEU A 139 -5.14 7.62 -1.64
CA LEU A 139 -5.75 6.42 -2.23
C LEU A 139 -7.28 6.49 -2.17
N LYS A 140 -7.84 6.88 -1.02
CA LYS A 140 -9.30 7.03 -0.83
C LYS A 140 -9.90 8.11 -1.72
N TYR A 141 -9.21 9.24 -1.85
CA TYR A 141 -9.63 10.32 -2.75
C TYR A 141 -9.68 9.85 -4.20
N ASN A 142 -8.65 9.13 -4.65
CA ASN A 142 -8.57 8.61 -6.01
C ASN A 142 -9.58 7.48 -6.27
N LEU A 143 -9.82 6.61 -5.27
CA LEU A 143 -10.90 5.63 -5.33
C LEU A 143 -12.26 6.30 -5.53
N TYR A 144 -12.53 7.41 -4.83
CA TYR A 144 -13.75 8.19 -5.01
C TYR A 144 -13.85 8.77 -6.44
N ILE A 145 -12.78 9.40 -6.95
CA ILE A 145 -12.76 9.96 -8.31
C ILE A 145 -13.02 8.87 -9.36
N VAL A 146 -12.26 7.77 -9.32
CA VAL A 146 -12.37 6.69 -10.31
C VAL A 146 -13.76 6.03 -10.25
N SER A 147 -14.33 5.88 -9.04
CA SER A 147 -15.69 5.34 -8.88
C SER A 147 -16.73 6.26 -9.53
N ARG A 148 -16.61 7.57 -9.32
CA ARG A 148 -17.50 8.56 -9.96
C ARG A 148 -17.33 8.58 -11.48
N TYR A 149 -16.10 8.52 -11.98
CA TYR A 149 -15.81 8.52 -13.41
C TYR A 149 -16.36 7.25 -14.10
N SER A 150 -16.18 6.09 -13.47
CA SER A 150 -16.68 4.81 -14.00
C SER A 150 -18.20 4.78 -14.08
N ASN A 151 -18.91 5.32 -13.07
CA ASN A 151 -20.37 5.44 -13.07
C ASN A 151 -20.92 6.44 -14.10
N LEU A 152 -20.09 7.36 -14.61
CA LEU A 152 -20.49 8.30 -15.66
C LEU A 152 -20.28 7.74 -17.07
N MET A 153 -19.51 6.66 -17.21
CA MET A 153 -19.22 5.98 -18.48
C MET A 153 -20.06 4.72 -18.72
N SER A 154 -20.81 4.26 -17.70
CA SER A 154 -21.79 3.16 -17.76
C SER A 154 -23.17 3.66 -18.17
#